data_AF-A0AAW2ZS87-F1
#
_entry.id   AF-A0AAW2ZS87-F1
#
_cell.length_a   1.000
_cell.length_b   1.000
_cell.length_c   1.000
_cell.angle_alpha   90.00
_cell.angle_beta   90.00
_cell.angle_gamma   90.00
#
_symmetry.space_group_name_H-M   'P 1'
#
loop_
_entity.id
_entity.type
_entity.pdbx_description
1 polymer ?
#
loop_
_entity_poly.entity_id
_entity_poly.type
_entity_poly.pdbx_seq_one_letter_code
_entity_poly.pdbx_strand_id
1 'polypeptide(L)'
;MRLSKLLLQGSAPVSLIGDLSIHACVGVIQSPSRGMLQGEPEWSCKLLLTECGSPAQWPPALRTVATQQVFRLRCRGAAMAGYCFANLREGELVHVVSKLVHKPRYITVHGTYFTATELLVTDSLGSIVSVAQLV
;
A
#
# COMPACT_ATOMS: atom_id res chain seq x y z
N MET A 1 -16.02 -27.91 -36.16
CA MET A 1 -17.41 -28.11 -35.72
C MET A 1 -17.45 -28.12 -34.19
N ARG A 2 -18.22 -27.18 -33.63
CA ARG A 2 -18.91 -27.10 -32.32
C ARG A 2 -18.18 -27.46 -31.00
N LEU A 3 -17.99 -26.37 -30.23
CA LEU A 3 -17.86 -26.28 -28.78
C LEU A 3 -19.04 -26.90 -28.02
N SER A 4 -18.75 -27.55 -26.89
CA SER A 4 -19.73 -27.90 -25.86
C SER A 4 -19.64 -26.91 -24.70
N LYS A 5 -20.67 -26.06 -24.59
CA LYS A 5 -20.90 -25.14 -23.46
C LYS A 5 -21.39 -25.95 -22.25
N LEU A 6 -20.71 -25.82 -21.11
CA LEU A 6 -21.31 -26.07 -19.80
C LEU A 6 -21.58 -24.72 -19.16
N LEU A 7 -22.83 -24.28 -19.29
CA LEU A 7 -23.42 -23.15 -18.56
C LEU A 7 -23.71 -23.61 -17.14
N LEU A 8 -23.04 -23.01 -16.16
CA LEU A 8 -23.58 -22.90 -14.81
C LEU A 8 -23.84 -21.43 -14.55
N GLN A 9 -25.09 -21.06 -14.83
CA GLN A 9 -25.73 -19.83 -14.39
C GLN A 9 -25.78 -19.83 -12.85
N GLY A 10 -25.05 -18.90 -12.26
CA GLY A 10 -25.24 -18.45 -10.89
C GLY A 10 -25.16 -16.94 -10.88
N SER A 11 -26.21 -16.29 -11.37
CA SER A 11 -26.36 -14.83 -11.33
C SER A 11 -26.71 -14.40 -9.91
N ALA A 12 -25.70 -14.19 -9.07
CA ALA A 12 -25.82 -13.29 -7.93
C ALA A 12 -25.64 -11.85 -8.46
N PRO A 13 -26.43 -10.87 -8.00
CA PRO A 13 -26.25 -9.49 -8.41
C PRO A 13 -24.87 -9.05 -7.91
N VAL A 14 -23.97 -8.68 -8.83
CA VAL A 14 -22.70 -8.03 -8.52
C VAL A 14 -23.04 -6.64 -7.99
N SER A 15 -23.38 -6.56 -6.71
CA SER A 15 -23.66 -5.33 -6.00
C SER A 15 -22.34 -4.58 -5.78
N LEU A 16 -22.16 -3.46 -6.49
CA LEU A 16 -21.34 -2.31 -6.10
C LEU A 16 -20.03 -2.63 -5.34
N ILE A 17 -19.18 -3.51 -5.89
CA ILE A 17 -17.80 -3.58 -5.44
C ILE A 17 -17.10 -2.42 -6.12
N GLY A 18 -16.99 -1.28 -5.43
CA GLY A 18 -16.11 -0.20 -5.87
C GLY A 18 -14.72 -0.77 -6.14
N ASP A 19 -14.11 -0.42 -7.28
CA ASP A 19 -12.86 -0.99 -7.77
C ASP A 19 -11.83 -1.18 -6.64
N LEU A 20 -11.59 -2.44 -6.30
CA LEU A 20 -10.60 -2.81 -5.30
C LEU A 20 -9.22 -2.70 -5.95
N SER A 21 -8.57 -1.54 -5.79
CA SER A 21 -7.18 -1.35 -6.22
C SER A 21 -6.23 -1.97 -5.18
N ILE A 22 -5.66 -3.13 -5.52
CA ILE A 22 -4.62 -3.79 -4.72
C ILE A 22 -3.25 -3.30 -5.18
N HIS A 23 -2.40 -2.92 -4.24
CA HIS A 23 -1.01 -2.52 -4.49
C HIS A 23 -0.07 -3.35 -3.62
N ALA A 24 0.95 -3.93 -4.26
CA ALA A 24 2.00 -4.71 -3.62
C ALA A 24 3.34 -4.00 -3.79
N CYS A 25 4.07 -3.80 -2.70
CA CYS A 25 5.35 -3.11 -2.73
C CYS A 25 6.29 -3.59 -1.62
N VAL A 26 7.58 -3.30 -1.78
CA VAL A 26 8.61 -3.50 -0.76
C VAL A 26 9.17 -2.14 -0.40
N GLY A 27 9.27 -1.84 0.89
CA GLY A 27 9.77 -0.55 1.34
C GLY A 27 10.28 -0.57 2.77
N VAL A 28 10.95 0.52 3.15
CA VAL A 28 11.54 0.70 4.49
C VAL A 28 10.59 1.48 5.39
N ILE A 29 10.39 1.00 6.61
CA ILE A 29 9.57 1.68 7.61
C ILE A 29 10.31 2.92 8.13
N GLN A 30 9.63 4.07 8.07
CA GLN A 30 10.08 5.31 8.68
C GLN A 30 9.01 5.90 9.58
N SER A 31 9.41 6.38 10.76
CA SER A 31 8.56 7.05 11.76
C SER A 31 7.27 6.28 12.07
N PRO A 32 7.35 5.02 12.54
CA PRO A 32 6.16 4.26 12.93
C PRO A 32 5.48 4.94 14.12
N SER A 33 4.16 4.97 14.09
CA SER A 33 3.34 5.61 15.12
C SER A 33 2.11 4.76 15.43
N ARG A 34 1.65 4.88 16.67
CA ARG A 34 0.42 4.25 17.14
C ARG A 34 -0.65 5.31 17.32
N GLY A 35 -1.88 4.94 17.01
CA GLY A 35 -3.02 5.83 17.14
C GLY A 35 -4.32 5.07 17.23
N MET A 36 -5.40 5.84 17.19
CA MET A 36 -6.76 5.33 17.16
C MET A 36 -7.54 6.18 16.16
N LEU A 37 -8.27 5.52 15.27
CA LEU A 37 -9.08 6.17 14.24
C LEU A 37 -10.50 5.62 14.32
N GLN A 38 -11.47 6.49 14.62
CA GLN A 38 -12.88 6.12 14.73
C GLN A 38 -13.13 4.97 15.72
N GLY A 39 -12.36 4.93 16.83
CA GLY A 39 -12.48 3.88 17.86
C GLY A 39 -11.73 2.58 17.55
N GLU A 40 -11.11 2.46 16.38
CA GLU A 40 -10.27 1.31 16.03
C GLU A 40 -8.78 1.62 16.23
N PRO A 41 -7.98 0.65 16.72
CA PRO A 41 -6.54 0.82 16.80
C PRO A 41 -5.94 0.94 15.39
N GLU A 42 -4.99 1.86 15.27
CA GLU A 42 -4.26 2.14 14.04
C GLU A 42 -2.75 2.13 14.33
N TRP A 43 -2.00 1.42 13.48
CA TRP A 43 -0.57 1.59 13.34
C TRP A 43 -0.29 2.26 12.01
N SER A 44 0.59 3.26 11.96
CA SER A 44 0.90 3.96 10.71
C SER A 44 2.36 4.33 10.60
N CYS A 45 2.88 4.40 9.38
CA CYS A 45 4.24 4.83 9.10
C CYS A 45 4.34 5.53 7.74
N LYS A 46 5.52 6.10 7.47
CA LYS A 46 5.96 6.38 6.12
C LYS A 46 6.66 5.12 5.59
N LEU A 47 6.33 4.72 4.37
CA LEU A 47 6.95 3.60 3.68
C LEU A 47 7.78 4.17 2.53
N LEU A 48 9.09 3.96 2.59
CA LEU A 48 10.05 4.44 1.60
C LEU A 48 10.28 3.36 0.54
N LEU A 49 9.84 3.62 -0.70
CA LEU A 49 10.04 2.74 -1.84
C LEU A 49 11.17 3.32 -2.68
N THR A 50 12.27 2.59 -2.77
CA THR A 50 13.44 3.02 -3.56
C THR A 50 13.49 2.19 -4.84
N GLU A 51 13.51 2.87 -5.98
CA GLU A 51 13.68 2.27 -7.29
C GLU A 51 15.00 2.75 -7.88
N CYS A 52 15.79 1.82 -8.42
CA CYS A 52 17.03 2.14 -9.11
C CYS A 52 17.14 1.35 -10.41
N GLY A 53 17.67 1.97 -11.45
CA GLY A 53 17.85 1.31 -12.73
C GLY A 53 18.65 2.14 -13.73
N SER A 54 18.66 1.68 -14.97
CA SER A 54 19.30 2.35 -16.10
C SER A 54 18.25 2.75 -17.13
N PRO A 55 18.39 3.94 -17.77
CA PRO A 55 17.51 4.34 -18.85
C PRO A 55 17.53 3.33 -19.99
N ALA A 56 16.38 3.03 -20.57
CA ALA A 56 16.27 2.17 -21.76
C ALA A 56 16.68 2.88 -23.07
N GLN A 57 17.24 4.10 -22.99
CA GLN A 57 17.58 4.92 -24.16
C GLN A 57 18.79 4.36 -24.90
N TRP A 58 18.73 4.35 -26.24
CA TRP A 58 19.87 4.08 -27.12
C TRP A 58 20.40 5.38 -27.74
N PRO A 59 21.73 5.60 -27.82
CA PRO A 59 22.80 4.74 -27.31
C PRO A 59 22.78 4.63 -25.78
N PRO A 60 23.29 3.54 -25.19
CA PRO A 60 23.20 3.29 -23.75
C PRO A 60 23.84 4.45 -22.97
N ALA A 61 23.03 5.15 -22.17
CA ALA A 61 23.55 6.16 -21.27
C ALA A 61 24.14 5.46 -20.02
N LEU A 62 25.40 5.74 -19.69
CA LEU A 62 26.08 5.28 -18.47
C LEU A 62 25.61 6.05 -17.22
N ARG A 63 24.31 6.30 -17.10
CA ARG A 63 23.73 7.04 -15.98
C ARG A 63 22.75 6.15 -15.23
N THR A 64 22.97 5.99 -13.93
CA THR A 64 22.00 5.37 -13.02
C THR A 64 20.91 6.37 -12.67
N VAL A 65 19.66 5.93 -12.70
CA VAL A 65 18.51 6.68 -12.18
C VAL A 65 18.11 6.02 -10.88
N ALA A 66 18.00 6.82 -9.82
CA ALA A 66 17.46 6.40 -8.54
C ALA A 66 16.33 7.36 -8.16
N THR A 67 15.21 6.81 -7.75
CA THR A 67 14.05 7.56 -7.26
C THR A 67 13.59 6.96 -5.95
N GLN A 68 13.04 7.80 -5.09
CA GLN A 68 12.43 7.35 -3.84
C GLN A 68 11.03 7.92 -3.74
N GLN A 69 10.05 7.02 -3.64
CA GLN A 69 8.67 7.34 -3.40
C GLN A 69 8.35 7.16 -1.91
N VAL A 70 7.46 7.99 -1.39
CA VAL A 70 7.03 7.91 0.01
C VAL A 70 5.52 7.71 0.05
N PHE A 71 5.10 6.56 0.57
CA PHE A 71 3.69 6.29 0.82
C PHE A 71 3.38 6.41 2.31
N ARG A 72 2.18 6.87 2.64
CA ARG A 72 1.65 6.71 3.99
C ARG A 72 0.96 5.36 4.09
N LEU A 73 1.46 4.51 4.97
CA LEU A 73 0.89 3.19 5.25
C LEU A 73 0.08 3.25 6.55
N ARG A 74 -1.12 2.66 6.52
CA ARG A 74 -1.99 2.48 7.68
C ARG A 74 -2.37 1.02 7.80
N CYS A 75 -2.20 0.49 9.00
CA CYS A 75 -2.63 -0.83 9.42
C CYS A 75 -3.73 -0.63 10.47
N ARG A 76 -4.97 -1.01 10.14
CA ARG A 76 -6.16 -0.82 10.99
C ARG A 76 -6.71 -2.15 11.48
N GLY A 77 -7.31 -2.12 12.67
CA GLY A 77 -7.90 -3.31 13.28
C GLY A 77 -7.00 -3.88 14.37
N ALA A 78 -7.61 -4.55 15.34
CA ALA A 78 -6.94 -4.94 16.57
C ALA A 78 -5.84 -5.96 16.33
N ALA A 79 -6.10 -6.93 15.45
CA ALA A 79 -5.12 -7.97 15.14
C ALA A 79 -3.94 -7.40 14.35
N MET A 80 -4.23 -6.66 13.27
CA MET A 80 -3.22 -6.11 12.38
C MET A 80 -2.40 -5.01 13.03
N ALA A 81 -3.03 -4.03 13.69
CA ALA A 81 -2.29 -2.97 14.39
C ALA A 81 -1.48 -3.55 15.57
N GLY A 82 -2.02 -4.54 16.28
CA GLY A 82 -1.32 -5.26 17.34
C GLY A 82 -0.08 -6.01 16.82
N TYR A 83 -0.22 -6.72 15.71
CA TYR A 83 0.90 -7.38 15.03
C TYR A 83 1.98 -6.38 14.61
N CYS A 84 1.61 -5.30 13.92
CA CYS A 84 2.55 -4.29 13.46
C CYS A 84 3.28 -3.62 14.63
N PHE A 85 2.56 -3.33 15.71
CA PHE A 85 3.16 -2.77 16.90
C PHE A 85 4.20 -3.73 17.53
N ALA A 86 3.87 -5.02 17.68
CA ALA A 86 4.74 -5.97 18.35
C ALA A 86 5.98 -6.34 17.53
N ASN A 87 5.85 -6.38 16.20
CA ASN A 87 6.84 -7.04 15.33
C ASN A 87 7.59 -6.10 14.40
N LEU A 88 7.09 -4.88 14.14
CA LEU A 88 7.68 -3.99 13.13
C LEU A 88 8.37 -2.78 13.77
N ARG A 89 9.55 -2.45 13.25
CA ARG A 89 10.41 -1.38 13.78
C ARG A 89 10.81 -0.41 12.68
N GLU A 90 11.22 0.78 13.10
CA GLU A 90 11.82 1.76 12.20
C GLU A 90 13.10 1.19 11.57
N GLY A 91 13.31 1.44 10.27
CA GLY A 91 14.44 0.94 9.50
C GLY A 91 14.27 -0.47 8.92
N GLU A 92 13.21 -1.20 9.28
CA GLU A 92 12.96 -2.53 8.72
C GLU A 92 12.45 -2.47 7.29
N LEU A 93 12.89 -3.45 6.48
CA LEU A 93 12.41 -3.69 5.13
C LEU A 93 11.19 -4.60 5.20
N VAL A 94 10.06 -4.14 4.69
CA VAL A 94 8.80 -4.87 4.70
C VAL A 94 8.23 -5.06 3.31
N HIS A 95 7.60 -6.22 3.09
CA HIS A 95 6.72 -6.46 1.95
C HIS A 95 5.29 -6.20 2.37
N VAL A 96 4.57 -5.40 1.58
CA VAL A 96 3.22 -4.93 1.88
C VAL A 96 2.31 -5.22 0.72
N VAL A 97 1.18 -5.87 1.00
CA VAL A 97 0.04 -5.99 0.08
C VAL A 97 -1.10 -5.20 0.71
N SER A 98 -1.63 -4.21 0.00
CA SER A 98 -2.55 -3.23 0.58
C SER A 98 -3.61 -2.78 -0.42
N LYS A 99 -4.66 -2.16 0.10
CA LYS A 99 -5.59 -1.37 -0.69
C LYS A 99 -5.02 0.02 -0.92
N LEU A 100 -5.04 0.46 -2.18
CA LEU A 100 -4.66 1.82 -2.55
C LEU A 100 -5.87 2.76 -2.37
N VAL A 101 -5.79 3.64 -1.39
CA VAL A 101 -6.86 4.58 -1.05
C VAL A 101 -6.50 5.97 -1.53
N HIS A 102 -7.35 6.52 -2.40
CA HIS A 102 -7.23 7.89 -2.88
C HIS A 102 -8.23 8.73 -2.10
N LYS A 103 -7.76 9.74 -1.38
CA LYS A 103 -8.63 10.61 -0.59
C LYS A 103 -8.36 12.07 -0.87
N PRO A 104 -9.41 12.90 -0.94
CA PRO A 104 -9.23 14.34 -1.02
C PRO A 104 -8.63 14.85 0.29
N ARG A 105 -7.64 15.72 0.18
CA ARG A 105 -7.02 16.44 1.28
C ARG A 105 -7.10 17.92 0.97
N TYR A 106 -7.81 18.66 1.81
CA TYR A 106 -7.84 20.12 1.71
C TYR A 106 -6.50 20.70 2.16
N ILE A 107 -5.91 21.58 1.34
CA ILE A 107 -4.70 22.33 1.67
C ILE A 107 -5.08 23.80 1.78
N THR A 108 -5.15 24.27 3.03
CA THR A 108 -5.59 25.63 3.38
C THR A 108 -4.77 26.72 2.71
N VAL A 109 -3.44 26.54 2.63
CA VAL A 109 -2.51 27.50 2.00
C VAL A 109 -2.82 27.73 0.52
N HIS A 110 -3.33 26.72 -0.18
CA HIS A 110 -3.70 26.82 -1.59
C HIS A 110 -5.21 27.04 -1.80
N GLY A 111 -6.01 27.05 -0.73
CA GLY A 111 -7.46 27.16 -0.79
C GLY A 111 -8.15 26.04 -1.59
N THR A 112 -7.48 24.90 -1.81
CA THR A 112 -7.95 23.85 -2.74
C THR A 112 -7.68 22.43 -2.22
N TYR A 113 -8.30 21.44 -2.86
CA TYR A 113 -8.14 20.02 -2.56
C TYR A 113 -7.08 19.38 -3.45
N PHE A 114 -6.28 18.50 -2.84
CA PHE A 114 -5.34 17.63 -3.53
C PHE A 114 -5.67 16.17 -3.21
N THR A 115 -5.43 15.28 -4.17
CA THR A 115 -5.59 13.85 -3.93
C THR A 115 -4.36 13.33 -3.20
N ALA A 116 -4.57 12.78 -2.00
CA ALA A 116 -3.56 12.05 -1.26
C ALA A 116 -3.78 10.55 -1.46
N THR A 117 -2.72 9.83 -1.82
CA THR A 117 -2.74 8.38 -1.97
C THR A 117 -2.12 7.74 -0.73
N GLU A 118 -2.82 6.79 -0.14
CA GLU A 118 -2.39 6.07 1.05
C GLU A 118 -2.56 4.55 0.86
N LEU A 119 -1.73 3.77 1.54
CA LEU A 119 -1.82 2.31 1.57
C LEU A 119 -2.57 1.89 2.82
N LEU A 120 -3.58 1.03 2.68
CA LEU A 120 -4.40 0.54 3.77
C LEU A 120 -4.33 -0.99 3.86
N VAL A 121 -3.96 -1.49 5.03
CA VAL A 121 -4.03 -2.89 5.44
C VAL A 121 -5.01 -2.96 6.61
N THR A 122 -5.91 -3.95 6.60
CA THR A 122 -6.87 -4.19 7.68
C THR A 122 -6.80 -5.63 8.16
N ASP A 123 -7.49 -5.94 9.26
CA ASP A 123 -7.65 -7.32 9.74
C ASP A 123 -8.23 -8.28 8.68
N SER A 124 -8.97 -7.76 7.70
CA SER A 124 -9.63 -8.54 6.64
C SER A 124 -9.01 -8.38 5.25
N LEU A 125 -8.02 -7.49 5.07
CA LEU A 125 -7.49 -7.14 3.76
C LEU A 125 -6.01 -6.77 3.80
N GLY A 126 -5.24 -7.44 2.95
CA GLY A 126 -3.82 -7.16 2.78
C GLY A 126 -2.95 -7.88 3.81
N SER A 127 -1.66 -7.61 3.74
CA SER A 127 -0.65 -8.22 4.62
C SER A 127 0.59 -7.35 4.68
N ILE A 128 1.30 -7.41 5.82
CA ILE A 128 2.62 -6.80 5.98
C ILE A 128 3.55 -7.81 6.65
N VAL A 129 4.73 -8.00 6.05
CA VAL A 129 5.71 -8.99 6.51
C VAL A 129 7.10 -8.36 6.51
N SER A 130 7.83 -8.54 7.61
CA SER A 130 9.25 -8.17 7.68
C SER A 130 10.06 -9.10 6.78
N VAL A 131 10.85 -8.51 5.89
CA VAL A 131 11.70 -9.22 4.93
C VAL A 131 13.14 -9.23 5.43
N ALA A 132 13.62 -8.09 5.93
CA ALA A 132 14.98 -7.95 6.45
C ALA A 132 15.07 -6.73 7.39
N GLN A 133 16.06 -6.75 8.27
CA GLN A 133 16.47 -5.57 9.02
C GLN A 133 17.67 -4.94 8.31
N LEU A 134 17.54 -3.69 7.88
CA LEU A 134 18.67 -2.93 7.34
C LEU A 134 19.44 -2.37 8.54
N VAL A 135 20.65 -2.88 8.75
CA VAL A 135 21.58 -2.54 9.84
C VAL A 135 22.18 -1.16 9.63
#